data_AF-A0A2D7ZK78-F1
#
_entry.id   AF-A0A2D7ZK78-F1
#
_cell.length_a   1.000
_cell.length_b   1.000
_cell.length_c   1.000
_cell.angle_alpha   90.00
_cell.angle_beta   90.00
_cell.angle_gamma   90.00
#
_symmetry.space_group_name_H-M   'P 1'
#
loop_
_entity.id
_entity.type
_entity.pdbx_description
1 polymer ?
#
loop_
_entity_poly.entity_id
_entity_poly.type
_entity_poly.pdbx_seq_one_letter_code
_entity_poly.pdbx_strand_id
1 'polypeptide(L)'
;MSVALMLAAALAVAPGCDLEAPDGQAGCAREAVDQLPVNALQAVGTHNSYKLAIPPPEMALLRAMAPEQAQALDYAHAPLSVQLAAGARQLEIDVLNDPDPGRYARPLGLRMTQGAAAYDTAPLTGPGLKVLHVQDIDYRSSCPLFTGCLAEVAAWSKANPDHVPLLILLNLKEGQALPAPGAVTPAPFDAAAMETVDAEIRSVFAPEALITPDDVQGDHPTLR
;
A
#
# COMPACT_ATOMS: atom_id res chain seq x y z
N MET A 1 -4.41 -33.52 -47.48
CA MET A 1 -4.78 -33.24 -46.08
C MET A 1 -3.94 -32.05 -45.66
N SER A 2 -4.47 -30.84 -45.86
CA SER A 2 -3.72 -29.60 -45.66
C SER A 2 -3.69 -29.25 -44.18
N VAL A 3 -2.50 -29.30 -43.59
CA VAL A 3 -2.26 -28.77 -42.24
C VAL A 3 -2.29 -27.25 -42.36
N ALA A 4 -3.38 -26.63 -41.90
CA ALA A 4 -3.45 -25.19 -41.77
C ALA A 4 -2.52 -24.78 -40.60
N LEU A 5 -1.41 -24.14 -40.94
CA LEU A 5 -0.56 -23.45 -39.98
C LEU A 5 -1.35 -22.23 -39.49
N MET A 6 -2.05 -22.35 -38.36
CA MET A 6 -2.53 -21.16 -37.66
C MET A 6 -1.29 -20.47 -37.09
N LEU A 7 -0.80 -19.43 -37.77
CA LEU A 7 0.04 -18.44 -37.10
C LEU A 7 -0.85 -17.83 -36.02
N ALA A 8 -0.58 -18.14 -34.75
CA ALA A 8 -1.01 -17.29 -33.66
C ALA A 8 -0.32 -15.94 -33.90
N ALA A 9 -1.03 -14.99 -34.50
CA ALA A 9 -0.61 -13.60 -34.47
C ALA A 9 -0.50 -13.26 -32.99
N ALA A 10 0.70 -12.92 -32.52
CA ALA A 10 0.84 -12.38 -31.18
C ALA A 10 -0.13 -11.21 -31.08
N LEU A 11 -1.14 -11.34 -30.21
CA LEU A 11 -2.08 -10.28 -29.88
C LEU A 11 -1.29 -9.19 -29.17
N ALA A 12 -0.58 -8.38 -29.95
CA ALA A 12 0.17 -7.26 -29.44
C ALA A 12 -0.82 -6.14 -29.13
N VAL A 13 -0.86 -5.73 -27.86
CA VAL A 13 -1.61 -4.54 -27.47
C VAL A 13 -0.93 -3.30 -28.05
N ALA A 14 -1.70 -2.49 -28.75
CA ALA A 14 -1.24 -1.30 -29.42
C ALA A 14 -0.88 -0.20 -28.40
N PRO A 15 0.12 0.65 -28.70
CA PRO A 15 0.41 1.82 -27.88
C PRO A 15 -0.83 2.70 -27.71
N GLY A 16 -1.11 3.12 -26.48
CA GLY A 16 -2.26 3.97 -26.17
C GLY A 16 -3.59 3.22 -25.99
N CYS A 17 -3.58 1.88 -26.05
CA CYS A 17 -4.73 1.10 -25.60
C CYS A 17 -4.94 1.33 -24.09
N ASP A 18 -6.18 1.65 -23.72
CA ASP A 18 -6.61 1.62 -22.33
C ASP A 18 -6.85 0.16 -21.94
N LEU A 19 -5.99 -0.38 -21.06
CA LEU A 19 -6.06 -1.77 -20.63
C LEU A 19 -7.32 -2.05 -19.78
N GLU A 20 -7.88 -1.03 -19.14
CA GLU A 20 -9.07 -1.20 -18.30
C GLU A 20 -10.36 -0.94 -19.08
N ALA A 21 -10.28 -0.15 -20.15
CA ALA A 21 -11.39 0.14 -21.07
C ALA A 21 -11.01 -0.04 -22.55
N PRO A 22 -10.63 -1.26 -23.00
CA PRO A 22 -10.29 -1.54 -24.39
C PRO A 22 -11.46 -1.21 -25.32
N ASP A 23 -11.17 -0.54 -26.44
CA ASP A 23 -12.19 -0.02 -27.36
C ASP A 23 -12.65 -1.02 -28.42
N GLY A 24 -12.07 -2.23 -28.43
CA GLY A 24 -12.40 -3.31 -29.35
C GLY A 24 -11.73 -3.20 -30.73
N GLN A 25 -10.91 -2.16 -30.96
CA GLN A 25 -10.18 -2.03 -32.21
C GLN A 25 -9.03 -3.04 -32.30
N ALA A 26 -8.49 -3.23 -33.50
CA ALA A 26 -7.33 -4.09 -33.70
C ALA A 26 -6.16 -3.61 -32.84
N GLY A 27 -5.67 -4.48 -31.95
CA GLY A 27 -4.63 -4.15 -30.97
C GLY A 27 -5.15 -3.53 -29.66
N CYS A 28 -6.45 -3.36 -29.48
CA CYS A 28 -7.05 -2.93 -28.21
C CYS A 28 -8.37 -3.67 -27.96
N ALA A 29 -8.36 -4.99 -28.20
CA ALA A 29 -9.46 -5.89 -27.88
C ALA A 29 -9.27 -6.47 -26.47
N ARG A 30 -10.38 -6.71 -25.75
CA ARG A 30 -10.35 -7.27 -24.39
C ARG A 30 -9.58 -8.59 -24.34
N GLU A 31 -9.77 -9.46 -25.32
CA GLU A 31 -9.07 -10.75 -25.40
C GLU A 31 -7.55 -10.60 -25.54
N ALA A 32 -7.08 -9.52 -26.17
CA ALA A 32 -5.64 -9.23 -26.27
C ALA A 32 -5.08 -8.74 -24.92
N VAL A 33 -5.84 -7.89 -24.22
CA VAL A 33 -5.46 -7.36 -22.92
C VAL A 33 -5.44 -8.48 -21.86
N ASP A 34 -6.45 -9.34 -21.83
CA ASP A 34 -6.57 -10.43 -20.86
C ASP A 34 -5.46 -11.50 -21.02
N GLN A 35 -4.80 -11.53 -22.19
CA GLN A 35 -3.65 -12.40 -22.46
C GLN A 35 -2.30 -11.74 -22.11
N LEU A 36 -2.28 -10.46 -21.71
CA LEU A 36 -1.04 -9.81 -21.31
C LEU A 36 -0.53 -10.45 -20.01
N PRO A 37 0.73 -10.90 -19.97
CA PRO A 37 1.31 -11.38 -18.73
C PRO A 37 1.59 -10.20 -17.81
N VAL A 38 1.42 -10.38 -16.50
CA VAL A 38 1.61 -9.30 -15.50
C VAL A 38 3.00 -8.65 -15.59
N ASN A 39 4.03 -9.42 -15.95
CA ASN A 39 5.40 -8.91 -16.14
C ASN A 39 5.61 -8.09 -17.43
N ALA A 40 4.57 -7.94 -18.28
CA ALA A 40 4.55 -6.98 -19.39
C ALA A 40 3.85 -5.66 -19.02
N LEU A 41 3.29 -5.55 -17.81
CA LEU A 41 2.65 -4.33 -17.34
C LEU A 41 3.68 -3.40 -16.69
N GLN A 42 3.61 -2.12 -17.05
CA GLN A 42 4.33 -1.05 -16.36
C GLN A 42 3.30 -0.10 -15.74
N ALA A 43 3.48 0.18 -14.45
CA ALA A 43 2.57 1.00 -13.67
C ALA A 43 3.30 2.16 -13.00
N VAL A 44 2.56 3.26 -12.76
CA VAL A 44 2.99 4.35 -11.90
C VAL A 44 2.48 4.08 -10.48
N GLY A 45 3.35 4.32 -9.50
CA GLY A 45 3.07 4.16 -8.09
C GLY A 45 3.27 5.42 -7.27
N THR A 46 2.80 5.39 -6.03
CA THR A 46 3.07 6.41 -5.02
C THR A 46 3.80 5.82 -3.83
N HIS A 47 4.78 6.54 -3.30
CA HIS A 47 5.61 6.14 -2.17
C HIS A 47 5.01 6.66 -0.87
N ASN A 48 4.76 5.78 0.11
CA ASN A 48 3.98 6.06 1.32
C ASN A 48 2.55 6.56 1.03
N SER A 49 1.78 5.80 0.26
CA SER A 49 0.48 6.21 -0.29
C SER A 49 -0.53 6.66 0.78
N TYR A 50 -0.41 6.21 2.02
CA TYR A 50 -1.32 6.52 3.13
C TYR A 50 -0.98 7.85 3.86
N LYS A 51 0.18 8.45 3.57
CA LYS A 51 0.77 9.53 4.36
C LYS A 51 -0.02 10.83 4.25
N LEU A 52 -0.44 11.38 5.39
CA LEU A 52 -0.98 12.72 5.51
C LEU A 52 0.12 13.74 5.86
N ALA A 53 -0.17 15.02 5.66
CA ALA A 53 0.76 16.09 6.01
C ALA A 53 1.00 16.16 7.52
N ILE A 54 2.25 16.40 7.91
CA ILE A 54 2.59 16.79 9.28
C ILE A 54 2.06 18.23 9.49
N PRO A 55 1.24 18.49 10.52
CA PRO A 55 0.61 19.79 10.71
C PRO A 55 1.63 20.86 11.15
N PRO A 56 1.34 22.16 10.96
CA PRO A 56 2.31 23.22 11.20
C PRO A 56 2.98 23.23 12.58
N PRO A 57 2.29 22.98 13.71
CA PRO A 57 2.95 22.95 15.02
C PRO A 57 3.99 21.83 15.16
N GLU A 58 3.68 20.64 14.66
CA GLU A 58 4.58 19.48 14.69
C GLU A 58 5.73 19.67 13.69
N MET A 59 5.44 20.20 12.50
CA MET A 59 6.47 20.51 11.49
C MET A 59 7.43 21.61 11.97
N ALA A 60 6.96 22.62 12.69
CA ALA A 60 7.82 23.67 13.25
C ALA A 60 8.82 23.09 14.28
N LEU A 61 8.33 22.19 15.15
CA LEU A 61 9.18 21.46 16.09
C LEU A 61 10.22 20.61 15.35
N LEU A 62 9.79 19.84 14.34
CA LEU A 62 10.66 19.00 13.55
C LEU A 62 11.74 19.82 12.81
N ARG A 63 11.38 20.96 12.21
CA ARG A 63 12.33 21.88 11.55
C ARG A 63 13.37 22.44 12.52
N ALA A 64 12.98 22.73 13.77
CA ALA A 64 13.89 23.24 14.79
C ALA A 64 14.92 22.19 15.24
N MET A 65 14.54 20.91 15.23
CA MET A 65 15.38 19.81 15.72
C MET A 65 16.18 19.11 14.61
N ALA A 66 15.60 19.00 13.42
CA ALA A 66 16.02 18.12 12.34
C ALA A 66 15.58 18.69 10.96
N PRO A 67 16.19 19.80 10.50
CA PRO A 67 15.69 20.54 9.33
C PRO A 67 15.73 19.74 8.01
N GLU A 68 16.75 18.91 7.82
CA GLU A 68 16.85 18.05 6.62
C GLU A 68 15.75 16.98 6.62
N GLN A 69 15.49 16.35 7.76
CA GLN A 69 14.41 15.37 7.91
C GLN A 69 13.05 16.06 7.73
N ALA A 70 12.87 17.25 8.27
CA ALA A 70 11.64 18.02 8.09
C ALA A 70 11.34 18.27 6.60
N GLN A 71 12.35 18.64 5.81
CA GLN A 71 12.21 18.84 4.37
C GLN A 71 11.82 17.54 3.65
N ALA A 72 12.45 16.41 4.01
CA ALA A 72 12.14 15.12 3.38
C ALA A 72 10.72 14.61 3.71
N LEU A 73 10.17 15.01 4.87
CA LEU A 73 8.86 14.58 5.35
C LEU A 73 7.71 15.54 4.99
N ASP A 74 8.02 16.69 4.38
CA ASP A 74 7.06 17.75 4.03
C ASP A 74 6.30 17.45 2.72
N TYR A 75 5.55 16.36 2.73
CA TYR A 75 4.65 15.97 1.65
C TYR A 75 3.47 15.15 2.19
N ALA A 76 2.48 14.96 1.32
CA ALA A 76 1.29 14.16 1.62
C ALA A 76 0.69 13.59 0.33
N HIS A 77 -0.16 12.58 0.51
CA HIS A 77 -0.98 12.01 -0.55
C HIS A 77 -2.48 12.22 -0.27
N ALA A 78 -3.28 12.12 -1.33
CA ALA A 78 -4.73 11.96 -1.21
C ALA A 78 -5.07 10.55 -0.67
N PRO A 79 -6.31 10.25 -0.26
CA PRO A 79 -6.71 8.89 0.09
C PRO A 79 -6.39 7.85 -1.02
N LEU A 80 -6.24 6.57 -0.65
CA LEU A 80 -5.78 5.53 -1.56
C LEU A 80 -6.70 5.39 -2.78
N SER A 81 -8.01 5.42 -2.55
CA SER A 81 -9.05 5.38 -3.59
C SER A 81 -8.95 6.53 -4.58
N VAL A 82 -8.56 7.73 -4.12
CA VAL A 82 -8.35 8.91 -4.98
C VAL A 82 -7.10 8.73 -5.85
N GLN A 83 -6.04 8.14 -5.30
CA GLN A 83 -4.83 7.83 -6.06
C GLN A 83 -5.10 6.77 -7.14
N LEU A 84 -5.86 5.72 -6.80
CA LEU A 84 -6.28 4.69 -7.75
C LEU A 84 -7.15 5.29 -8.86
N ALA A 85 -8.11 6.16 -8.51
CA ALA A 85 -8.93 6.89 -9.49
C ALA A 85 -8.11 7.85 -10.37
N ALA A 86 -6.97 8.34 -9.88
CA ALA A 86 -6.04 9.17 -10.63
C ALA A 86 -5.05 8.37 -11.50
N GLY A 87 -5.14 7.03 -11.52
CA GLY A 87 -4.36 6.16 -12.39
C GLY A 87 -3.19 5.44 -11.71
N ALA A 88 -2.98 5.60 -10.40
CA ALA A 88 -1.97 4.82 -9.70
C ALA A 88 -2.35 3.33 -9.71
N ARG A 89 -1.41 2.44 -10.03
CA ARG A 89 -1.60 0.96 -9.96
C ARG A 89 -0.55 0.28 -9.08
N GLN A 90 0.32 1.08 -8.45
CA GLN A 90 1.14 0.63 -7.33
C GLN A 90 0.92 1.53 -6.12
N LEU A 91 0.78 0.92 -4.96
CA LEU A 91 0.65 1.61 -3.67
C LEU A 91 1.71 1.08 -2.72
N GLU A 92 2.12 1.91 -1.77
CA GLU A 92 3.08 1.55 -0.73
C GLU A 92 2.49 1.85 0.65
N ILE A 93 2.51 0.84 1.52
CA ILE A 93 1.96 0.88 2.88
C ILE A 93 3.05 0.48 3.86
N ASP A 94 3.40 1.39 4.77
CA ASP A 94 4.25 1.06 5.91
C ASP A 94 3.39 0.46 7.00
N VAL A 95 3.86 -0.64 7.58
CA VAL A 95 3.12 -1.41 8.55
C VAL A 95 3.97 -1.54 9.81
N LEU A 96 3.37 -1.23 10.96
CA LEU A 96 3.95 -1.46 12.28
C LEU A 96 3.23 -2.58 13.00
N ASN A 97 4.01 -3.52 13.53
CA ASN A 97 3.53 -4.55 14.43
C ASN A 97 3.14 -3.93 15.79
N ASP A 98 1.98 -4.30 16.32
CA ASP A 98 1.45 -3.84 17.61
C ASP A 98 1.03 -5.04 18.48
N PRO A 99 2.01 -5.83 18.99
CA PRO A 99 1.71 -7.01 19.81
C PRO A 99 1.10 -6.65 21.17
N ASP A 100 1.26 -5.39 21.61
CA ASP A 100 0.69 -4.84 22.84
C ASP A 100 -0.24 -3.66 22.47
N PRO A 101 -1.52 -3.90 22.10
CA PRO A 101 -2.40 -2.89 21.52
C PRO A 101 -2.32 -1.50 22.18
N GLY A 102 -2.09 -0.47 21.36
CA GLY A 102 -2.02 0.91 21.82
C GLY A 102 -0.61 1.49 21.93
N ARG A 103 0.45 0.75 21.55
CA ARG A 103 1.83 1.26 21.55
C ARG A 103 1.98 2.58 20.82
N TYR A 104 1.24 2.75 19.72
CA TYR A 104 1.35 3.91 18.83
C TYR A 104 0.23 4.95 19.04
N ALA A 105 -0.65 4.77 20.02
CA ALA A 105 -1.79 5.66 20.24
C ALA A 105 -1.43 7.02 20.87
N ARG A 106 -0.18 7.23 21.27
CA ARG A 106 0.30 8.47 21.92
C ARG A 106 1.63 8.96 21.33
N PRO A 107 1.67 9.29 20.02
CA PRO A 107 2.90 9.63 19.32
C PRO A 107 3.58 10.86 19.94
N LEU A 108 4.91 10.84 19.98
CA LEU A 108 5.73 11.86 20.64
C LEU A 108 5.45 13.28 20.11
N GLY A 109 5.34 13.48 18.80
CA GLY A 109 5.07 14.78 18.19
C GLY A 109 3.76 15.42 18.69
N LEU A 110 2.71 14.61 18.83
CA LEU A 110 1.43 15.06 19.40
C LEU A 110 1.59 15.49 20.86
N ARG A 111 2.35 14.72 21.66
CA ARG A 111 2.59 15.01 23.07
C ARG A 111 3.44 16.28 23.25
N MET A 112 4.49 16.44 22.45
CA MET A 112 5.40 17.59 22.52
C MET A 112 4.70 18.90 22.14
N THR A 113 3.75 18.84 21.22
CA THR A 113 2.92 20.00 20.84
C THR A 113 1.66 20.16 21.68
N GLN A 114 1.50 19.35 22.74
CA GLN A 114 0.33 19.36 23.63
C GLN A 114 -1.01 19.22 22.89
N GLY A 115 -1.03 18.46 21.79
CA GLY A 115 -2.24 18.26 20.99
C GLY A 115 -2.68 19.48 20.21
N ALA A 116 -1.77 20.41 19.88
CA ALA A 116 -2.09 21.65 19.17
C ALA A 116 -2.81 21.43 17.82
N ALA A 117 -2.57 20.29 17.16
CA ALA A 117 -3.31 19.87 15.96
C ALA A 117 -4.07 18.59 16.23
N ALA A 118 -5.40 18.61 16.07
CA ALA A 118 -6.25 17.45 16.28
C ALA A 118 -5.85 16.28 15.36
N TYR A 119 -5.82 15.07 15.90
CA TYR A 119 -5.70 13.82 15.18
C TYR A 119 -6.46 12.75 15.94
N ASP A 120 -7.30 11.98 15.25
CA ASP A 120 -7.98 10.86 15.88
C ASP A 120 -7.01 9.68 16.01
N THR A 121 -6.57 9.44 17.25
CA THR A 121 -5.70 8.32 17.61
C THR A 121 -6.49 7.14 18.15
N ALA A 122 -7.82 7.24 18.28
CA ALA A 122 -8.65 6.16 18.81
C ALA A 122 -8.46 4.83 18.05
N PRO A 123 -8.35 4.81 16.70
CA PRO A 123 -8.09 3.56 15.97
C PRO A 123 -6.79 2.85 16.41
N LEU A 124 -5.78 3.62 16.82
CA LEU A 124 -4.47 3.09 17.20
C LEU A 124 -4.47 2.41 18.58
N THR A 125 -5.58 2.50 19.35
CA THR A 125 -5.69 1.88 20.68
C THR A 125 -6.09 0.41 20.64
N GLY A 126 -6.76 -0.02 19.57
CA GLY A 126 -7.24 -1.40 19.40
C GLY A 126 -6.13 -2.35 18.91
N PRO A 127 -6.41 -3.65 18.82
CA PRO A 127 -5.48 -4.61 18.22
C PRO A 127 -5.29 -4.39 16.71
N GLY A 128 -4.34 -5.12 16.13
CA GLY A 128 -4.07 -5.15 14.69
C GLY A 128 -2.95 -4.21 14.26
N LEU A 129 -2.48 -4.41 13.04
CA LEU A 129 -1.34 -3.71 12.45
C LEU A 129 -1.64 -2.23 12.21
N LYS A 130 -0.67 -1.36 12.49
CA LYS A 130 -0.81 0.10 12.32
C LYS A 130 -0.12 0.57 11.06
N VAL A 131 -0.65 1.63 10.47
CA VAL A 131 -0.08 2.23 9.26
C VAL A 131 0.38 3.65 9.57
N LEU A 132 1.69 3.84 9.71
CA LEU A 132 2.35 5.09 10.09
C LEU A 132 3.72 5.17 9.38
N HIS A 133 4.16 6.36 8.98
CA HIS A 133 5.43 6.51 8.25
C HIS A 133 6.63 6.53 9.20
N VAL A 134 6.58 7.43 10.19
CA VAL A 134 7.50 7.45 11.32
C VAL A 134 6.68 7.57 12.58
N GLN A 135 6.62 6.48 13.35
CA GLN A 135 5.63 6.17 14.39
C GLN A 135 5.37 7.27 15.44
N ASP A 136 6.31 8.20 15.61
CA ASP A 136 6.26 9.25 16.62
C ASP A 136 6.26 10.67 16.07
N ILE A 137 6.70 10.90 14.83
CA ILE A 137 6.91 12.26 14.27
C ILE A 137 6.23 12.49 12.91
N ASP A 138 5.82 11.42 12.24
CA ASP A 138 5.08 11.43 10.98
C ASP A 138 4.09 10.26 10.97
N TYR A 139 3.17 10.33 11.92
CA TYR A 139 2.27 9.24 12.31
C TYR A 139 0.86 9.38 11.72
N ARG A 140 0.61 10.41 10.90
CA ARG A 140 -0.73 10.69 10.38
C ARG A 140 -0.97 9.90 9.10
N SER A 141 -1.92 8.99 9.15
CA SER A 141 -2.37 8.17 8.03
C SER A 141 -3.82 8.46 7.65
N SER A 142 -4.15 8.39 6.37
CA SER A 142 -5.53 8.39 5.84
C SER A 142 -6.30 7.13 6.25
N CYS A 143 -5.59 6.06 6.57
CA CYS A 143 -6.12 4.77 7.00
C CYS A 143 -5.22 4.20 8.12
N PRO A 144 -5.44 4.55 9.41
CA PRO A 144 -4.48 4.26 10.49
C PRO A 144 -4.34 2.77 10.85
N LEU A 145 -5.25 1.92 10.38
CA LEU A 145 -5.21 0.47 10.53
C LEU A 145 -4.94 -0.17 9.15
N PHE A 146 -4.12 -1.22 9.13
CA PHE A 146 -3.77 -1.91 7.88
C PHE A 146 -5.01 -2.49 7.19
N THR A 147 -5.87 -3.20 7.92
CA THR A 147 -7.20 -3.63 7.42
C THR A 147 -8.05 -2.48 6.89
N GLY A 148 -7.94 -1.28 7.47
CA GLY A 148 -8.62 -0.08 6.97
C GLY A 148 -8.12 0.36 5.60
N CYS A 149 -6.80 0.36 5.40
CA CYS A 149 -6.20 0.66 4.09
C CYS A 149 -6.61 -0.39 3.05
N LEU A 150 -6.52 -1.67 3.40
CA LEU A 150 -6.92 -2.75 2.50
C LEU A 150 -8.40 -2.69 2.15
N ALA A 151 -9.27 -2.35 3.11
CA ALA A 151 -10.71 -2.22 2.86
C ALA A 151 -11.02 -1.07 1.89
N GLU A 152 -10.29 0.05 1.96
CA GLU A 152 -10.41 1.14 0.98
C GLU A 152 -10.04 0.66 -0.44
N VAL A 153 -8.93 -0.08 -0.56
CA VAL A 153 -8.50 -0.65 -1.84
C VAL A 153 -9.51 -1.68 -2.35
N ALA A 154 -10.00 -2.58 -1.50
CA ALA A 154 -10.99 -3.60 -1.86
C ALA A 154 -12.31 -2.97 -2.32
N ALA A 155 -12.76 -1.91 -1.66
CA ALA A 155 -13.96 -1.18 -2.06
C ALA A 155 -13.79 -0.52 -3.43
N TRP A 156 -12.63 0.09 -3.69
CA TRP A 156 -12.32 0.65 -5.01
C TRP A 156 -12.23 -0.44 -6.08
N SER A 157 -11.53 -1.55 -5.80
CA SER A 157 -11.38 -2.69 -6.69
C SER A 157 -12.73 -3.23 -7.14
N LYS A 158 -13.64 -3.49 -6.19
CA LYS A 158 -15.00 -3.96 -6.48
C LYS A 158 -15.82 -2.97 -7.33
N ALA A 159 -15.58 -1.68 -7.18
CA ALA A 159 -16.25 -0.65 -7.98
C ALA A 159 -15.67 -0.51 -9.40
N ASN A 160 -14.50 -1.11 -9.68
CA ASN A 160 -13.78 -1.02 -10.95
C ASN A 160 -13.38 -2.44 -11.43
N PRO A 161 -14.34 -3.33 -11.73
CA PRO A 161 -14.06 -4.77 -11.94
C PRO A 161 -13.07 -5.09 -13.08
N ASP A 162 -12.87 -4.17 -14.01
CA ASP A 162 -11.96 -4.31 -15.15
C ASP A 162 -10.56 -3.71 -14.88
N HIS A 163 -10.27 -3.29 -13.64
CA HIS A 163 -8.98 -2.70 -13.31
C HIS A 163 -7.84 -3.70 -13.53
N VAL A 164 -6.67 -3.23 -13.97
CA VAL A 164 -5.47 -4.07 -14.03
C VAL A 164 -5.00 -4.44 -12.62
N PRO A 165 -4.20 -5.51 -12.43
CA PRO A 165 -3.72 -5.90 -11.11
C PRO A 165 -3.05 -4.74 -10.35
N LEU A 166 -3.39 -4.61 -9.07
CA LEU A 166 -2.80 -3.62 -8.19
C LEU A 166 -1.59 -4.23 -7.47
N LEU A 167 -0.44 -3.57 -7.53
CA LEU A 167 0.73 -3.94 -6.73
C LEU A 167 0.71 -3.14 -5.42
N ILE A 168 0.64 -3.82 -4.28
CA ILE A 168 0.74 -3.17 -2.97
C ILE A 168 2.06 -3.60 -2.34
N LEU A 169 3.00 -2.66 -2.24
CA LEU A 169 4.25 -2.86 -1.52
C LEU A 169 4.00 -2.65 -0.02
N LEU A 170 4.43 -3.62 0.79
CA LEU A 170 4.37 -3.52 2.25
C LEU A 170 5.78 -3.29 2.80
N ASN A 171 6.01 -2.17 3.49
CA ASN A 171 7.21 -1.97 4.28
C ASN A 171 6.93 -2.35 5.73
N LEU A 172 7.45 -3.49 6.16
CA LEU A 172 7.35 -3.92 7.55
C LEU A 172 8.38 -3.14 8.38
N LYS A 173 7.90 -2.19 9.19
CA LYS A 173 8.77 -1.28 9.95
C LYS A 173 9.22 -1.94 11.24
N GLU A 174 10.52 -2.14 11.34
CA GLU A 174 11.21 -2.65 12.53
C GLU A 174 12.47 -1.84 12.84
N GLY A 175 13.11 -2.13 13.96
CA GLY A 175 14.42 -1.56 14.32
C GLY A 175 14.37 -0.71 15.59
N GLN A 176 15.27 0.28 15.64
CA GLN A 176 15.46 1.09 16.85
C GLN A 176 14.43 2.22 16.94
N ALA A 177 14.12 2.64 18.17
CA ALA A 177 13.40 3.90 18.37
C ALA A 177 14.18 5.08 17.80
N LEU A 178 13.45 6.15 17.50
CA LEU A 178 14.07 7.45 17.24
C LEU A 178 14.96 7.85 18.43
N PRO A 179 16.05 8.59 18.20
CA PRO A 179 16.94 9.08 19.27
C PRO A 179 16.29 10.25 20.04
N ALA A 180 15.11 10.01 20.62
CA ALA A 180 14.31 10.98 21.36
C ALA A 180 13.70 10.33 22.62
N PRO A 181 13.79 10.96 23.80
CA PRO A 181 13.21 10.40 25.03
C PRO A 181 11.71 10.12 24.92
N GLY A 182 11.33 8.88 25.23
CA GLY A 182 9.93 8.44 25.21
C GLY A 182 9.38 8.17 23.81
N ALA A 183 10.24 8.04 22.79
CA ALA A 183 9.85 7.48 21.50
C ALA A 183 9.60 5.97 21.62
N VAL A 184 8.62 5.48 20.86
CA VAL A 184 8.24 4.09 20.76
C VAL A 184 9.26 3.35 19.90
N THR A 185 9.72 2.19 20.39
CA THR A 185 10.51 1.25 19.59
C THR A 185 9.54 0.38 18.78
N PRO A 186 9.66 0.35 17.43
CA PRO A 186 8.89 -0.55 16.59
C PRO A 186 9.08 -2.01 17.03
N ALA A 187 7.98 -2.75 17.14
CA ALA A 187 8.06 -4.18 17.43
C ALA A 187 8.60 -4.95 16.20
N PRO A 188 9.38 -6.03 16.40
CA PRO A 188 9.90 -6.83 15.29
C PRO A 188 8.78 -7.56 14.55
N PHE A 189 9.06 -7.96 13.30
CA PHE A 189 8.21 -8.89 12.55
C PHE A 189 8.76 -10.32 12.64
N ASP A 190 8.43 -11.01 13.72
CA ASP A 190 8.68 -12.45 13.85
C ASP A 190 7.63 -13.29 13.09
N ALA A 191 7.70 -14.61 13.21
CA ALA A 191 6.76 -15.51 12.53
C ALA A 191 5.29 -15.23 12.90
N ALA A 192 4.98 -14.90 14.16
CA ALA A 192 3.62 -14.60 14.58
C ALA A 192 3.12 -13.25 14.02
N ALA A 193 4.01 -12.27 13.90
CA ALA A 193 3.71 -11.01 13.24
C ALA A 193 3.46 -11.21 11.73
N MET A 194 4.24 -12.07 11.07
CA MET A 194 4.02 -12.41 9.66
C MET A 194 2.69 -13.14 9.42
N GLU A 195 2.31 -14.07 10.30
CA GLU A 195 0.97 -14.69 10.27
C GLU A 195 -0.15 -13.66 10.47
N THR A 196 0.11 -12.61 11.26
CA THR A 196 -0.85 -11.51 11.43
C THR A 196 -1.01 -10.68 10.16
N VAL A 197 0.09 -10.44 9.41
CA VAL A 197 0.02 -9.78 8.08
C VAL A 197 -0.86 -10.58 7.14
N ASP A 198 -0.62 -11.89 7.01
CA ASP A 198 -1.41 -12.78 6.16
C ASP A 198 -2.88 -12.85 6.61
N ALA A 199 -3.12 -12.95 7.91
CA ALA A 199 -4.47 -12.98 8.47
C ALA A 199 -5.25 -11.69 8.19
N GLU A 200 -4.62 -10.52 8.34
CA GLU A 200 -5.26 -9.24 8.05
C GLU A 200 -5.55 -9.08 6.54
N ILE A 201 -4.63 -9.49 5.66
CA ILE A 201 -4.87 -9.49 4.21
C ILE A 201 -6.07 -10.38 3.85
N ARG A 202 -6.08 -11.63 4.34
CA ARG A 202 -7.14 -12.61 4.08
C ARG A 202 -8.46 -12.27 4.76
N SER A 203 -8.45 -11.42 5.78
CA SER A 203 -9.69 -10.92 6.39
C SER A 203 -10.45 -9.92 5.49
N VAL A 204 -9.75 -9.31 4.53
CA VAL A 204 -10.31 -8.31 3.62
C VAL A 204 -10.49 -8.86 2.21
N PHE A 205 -9.50 -9.58 1.68
CA PHE A 205 -9.53 -10.15 0.34
C PHE A 205 -9.83 -11.65 0.36
N ALA A 206 -10.83 -12.04 -0.41
CA ALA A 206 -11.06 -13.45 -0.73
C ALA A 206 -9.92 -13.98 -1.63
N PRO A 207 -9.65 -15.30 -1.64
CA PRO A 207 -8.57 -15.88 -2.44
C PRO A 207 -8.60 -15.47 -3.92
N GLU A 208 -9.78 -15.30 -4.51
CA GLU A 208 -9.95 -14.96 -5.92
C GLU A 208 -9.56 -13.50 -6.25
N ALA A 209 -9.40 -12.65 -5.23
CA ALA A 209 -8.95 -11.27 -5.36
C ALA A 209 -7.43 -11.11 -5.11
N LEU A 210 -6.72 -12.22 -4.88
CA LEU A 210 -5.29 -12.25 -4.60
C LEU A 210 -4.55 -13.02 -5.69
N ILE A 211 -3.32 -12.57 -5.96
CA ILE A 211 -2.32 -13.35 -6.70
C ILE A 211 -1.25 -13.71 -5.68
N THR A 212 -1.17 -14.98 -5.32
CA THR A 212 -0.26 -15.48 -4.30
C THR A 212 0.99 -16.12 -4.92
N PRO A 213 2.08 -16.29 -4.14
CA PRO A 213 3.24 -17.04 -4.59
C PRO A 213 2.89 -18.48 -5.05
N ASP A 214 1.93 -19.14 -4.39
CA ASP A 214 1.50 -20.49 -4.76
C ASP A 214 0.78 -20.50 -6.12
N ASP A 215 -0.02 -19.48 -6.43
CA ASP A 215 -0.68 -19.33 -7.74
C ASP A 215 0.34 -19.15 -8.87
N VAL A 216 1.40 -18.38 -8.61
CA VAL A 216 2.48 -18.13 -9.57
C VAL A 216 3.39 -19.36 -9.74
N GLN A 217 3.66 -20.08 -8.65
CA GLN A 217 4.49 -21.28 -8.69
C GLN A 217 3.79 -22.43 -9.42
N GLY A 218 2.48 -22.61 -9.21
CA GLY A 218 1.71 -23.73 -9.77
C GLY A 218 2.37 -25.08 -9.45
N ASP A 219 2.55 -25.92 -10.47
CA ASP A 219 3.17 -27.24 -10.33
C ASP A 219 4.72 -27.22 -10.38
N HIS A 220 5.35 -26.03 -10.46
CA HIS A 220 6.80 -25.93 -10.51
C HIS A 220 7.44 -26.20 -9.14
N PRO A 221 8.67 -26.75 -9.08
CA PRO A 221 9.32 -27.04 -7.80
C PRO A 221 9.66 -25.79 -6.98
N THR A 222 9.91 -24.65 -7.64
CA THR A 222 10.27 -23.38 -7.03
C THR A 222 9.87 -22.20 -7.93
N LEU A 223 9.81 -20.99 -7.38
CA LEU A 223 9.61 -19.71 -8.10
C LEU A 223 10.84 -19.19 -8.89
N ARG A 224 11.89 -20.00 -9.05
CA ARG A 224 13.13 -19.64 -9.77
C ARG A 224 13.18 -20.21 -11.18
#